data_AF-K1RZY8-F1
#
_entry.id   AF-K1RZY8-F1
#
_cell.length_a   1.000
_cell.length_b   1.000
_cell.length_c   1.000
_cell.angle_alpha   90.00
_cell.angle_beta   90.00
_cell.angle_gamma   90.00
#
_symmetry.space_group_name_H-M   'P 1'
#
loop_
_entity.id
_entity.type
_entity.pdbx_description
1 polymer ?
#
loop_
_entity_poly.entity_id
_entity_poly.type
_entity_poly.pdbx_seq_one_letter_code
_entity_poly.pdbx_strand_id
1 'polypeptide(L)'
;MINKMIDGIVRQIRQSYGEEKYEIYTEAVKQSLKEPCFSVLCLNPSLRRKLGPRFLKTVPFIIRYWPKSDNCHGEGMEVLEELQYLLRDIEVDGFKL
;
A
#
# COMPACT_ATOMS: atom_id res chain seq x y z
N MET A 1 7.04 -13.41 0.70
CA MET A 1 5.87 -13.08 -0.16
C MET A 1 5.13 -11.86 0.35
N ILE A 2 4.69 -11.80 1.62
CA ILE A 2 4.01 -10.60 2.16
C ILE A 2 4.92 -9.38 2.13
N ASN A 3 6.15 -9.47 2.65
CA ASN A 3 7.12 -8.37 2.58
C ASN A 3 7.37 -7.92 1.13
N LYS A 4 7.47 -8.85 0.18
CA LYS A 4 7.64 -8.50 -1.23
C LYS A 4 6.43 -7.78 -1.84
N MET A 5 5.21 -8.11 -1.39
CA MET A 5 4.01 -7.36 -1.78
C MET A 5 4.01 -5.96 -1.16
N ILE A 6 4.44 -5.82 0.10
CA ILE A 6 4.64 -4.51 0.74
C ILE A 6 5.67 -3.70 -0.05
N ASP A 7 6.82 -4.29 -0.41
CA ASP A 7 7.85 -3.64 -1.21
C ASP A 7 7.31 -3.20 -2.59
N GLY A 8 6.50 -4.05 -3.23
CA GLY A 8 5.82 -3.73 -4.48
C GLY A 8 4.88 -2.53 -4.35
N ILE A 9 4.03 -2.51 -3.32
CA ILE A 9 3.13 -1.39 -3.01
C ILE A 9 3.94 -0.11 -2.75
N VAL A 10 4.95 -0.18 -1.89
CA VAL A 10 5.82 0.94 -1.52
C VAL A 10 6.51 1.51 -2.77
N ARG A 11 7.06 0.65 -3.63
CA ARG A 11 7.70 1.06 -4.88
C ARG A 11 6.73 1.81 -5.79
N GLN A 12 5.50 1.31 -5.93
CA GLN A 12 4.50 1.91 -6.80
C GLN A 12 4.05 3.29 -6.29
N ILE A 13 3.80 3.42 -4.97
CA ILE A 13 3.49 4.71 -4.35
C ILE A 13 4.67 5.69 -4.54
N ARG A 14 5.91 5.25 -4.33
CA ARG A 14 7.10 6.11 -4.51
C ARG A 14 7.25 6.65 -5.93
N GLN A 15 6.94 5.84 -6.95
CA GLN A 15 7.01 6.26 -8.34
C GLN A 15 6.03 7.40 -8.67
N SER A 16 4.86 7.41 -8.03
CA SER A 16 3.83 8.45 -8.27
C SER A 16 3.97 9.68 -7.38
N TYR A 17 4.35 9.51 -6.10
CA TYR A 17 4.34 10.60 -5.11
C TYR A 17 5.73 11.19 -4.82
N GLY A 18 6.81 10.55 -5.30
CA GLY A 18 8.19 11.03 -5.18
C GLY A 18 8.82 10.74 -3.81
N GLU A 19 10.02 10.15 -3.81
CA GLU A 19 10.69 9.67 -2.58
C GLU A 19 10.98 10.76 -1.55
N GLU A 20 11.22 12.01 -1.98
CA GLU A 20 11.59 13.10 -1.07
C GLU A 20 10.39 13.79 -0.39
N LYS A 21 9.17 13.56 -0.89
CA LYS A 21 7.98 14.32 -0.46
C LYS A 21 7.12 13.62 0.58
N TYR A 22 7.09 12.28 0.57
CA TYR A 22 6.22 11.51 1.44
C TYR A 22 6.97 10.33 2.04
N GLU A 23 7.08 10.32 3.37
CA GLU A 23 7.58 9.14 4.08
C GLU A 23 6.56 8.00 3.97
N ILE A 24 7.02 6.75 3.85
CA ILE A 24 6.13 5.58 3.77
C ILE A 24 6.46 4.62 4.90
N TYR A 25 5.56 4.57 5.89
CA TYR A 25 5.72 3.73 7.06
C TYR A 25 5.14 2.33 6.84
N THR A 26 5.87 1.29 7.24
CA THR A 26 5.34 -0.09 7.34
C THR A 26 5.14 -0.45 8.81
N GLU A 27 4.70 -1.68 9.12
CA GLU A 27 4.18 -2.14 10.44
C GLU A 27 4.99 -1.75 11.70
N ALA A 28 6.25 -1.32 11.58
CA ALA A 28 7.05 -0.76 12.65
C ALA A 28 7.05 0.79 12.63
N VAL A 29 6.00 1.44 13.14
CA VAL A 29 6.03 2.88 13.43
C VAL A 29 6.48 3.08 14.88
N LYS A 30 7.78 3.37 15.10
CA LYS A 30 8.33 3.51 16.47
C LYS A 30 8.35 4.93 17.04
N GLN A 31 8.33 6.01 16.25
CA GLN A 31 8.24 7.37 16.81
C GLN A 31 8.08 8.47 15.74
N SER A 32 7.24 9.48 16.07
CA SER A 32 6.98 10.74 15.35
C SER A 32 6.72 10.62 13.84
N LEU A 33 5.48 10.23 13.51
CA LEU A 33 4.95 10.33 12.15
C LEU A 33 5.05 11.78 11.65
N LYS A 34 5.65 11.97 10.47
CA LYS A 34 5.80 13.28 9.81
C LYS A 34 4.86 13.35 8.61
N GLU A 35 3.94 14.30 8.65
CA GLU A 35 3.00 14.55 7.57
C GLU A 35 3.61 15.51 6.52
N PRO A 36 3.30 15.34 5.22
CA PRO A 36 2.41 14.31 4.69
C PRO A 36 3.12 12.96 4.51
N CYS A 37 2.38 11.87 4.66
CA CYS A 37 2.97 10.52 4.56
C CYS A 37 1.95 9.45 4.21
N PHE A 38 2.46 8.26 3.90
CA PHE A 38 1.67 7.05 3.75
C PHE A 38 2.02 6.02 4.82
N SER A 39 1.10 5.10 5.09
CA SER A 39 1.44 3.85 5.78
C SER A 39 0.82 2.65 5.08
N VAL A 40 1.56 1.55 5.02
CA VAL A 40 1.12 0.26 4.49
C VAL A 40 1.10 -0.76 5.61
N LEU A 41 -0.07 -1.30 5.93
CA LEU A 41 -0.26 -2.32 6.95
C LEU A 41 -0.80 -3.60 6.32
N CYS A 42 -0.19 -4.75 6.63
CA CYS A 42 -0.75 -6.04 6.25
C CYS A 42 -1.80 -6.45 7.28
N LEU A 43 -2.99 -6.80 6.81
CA LEU A 43 -4.00 -7.46 7.64
C LEU A 43 -3.82 -8.98 7.59
N ASN A 44 -4.55 -9.69 8.45
CA ASN A 44 -4.47 -11.15 8.55
C ASN A 44 -4.74 -11.82 7.19
N PRO A 45 -3.75 -12.54 6.62
CA PRO A 45 -3.95 -13.30 5.41
C PRO A 45 -4.96 -14.43 5.62
N SER A 46 -5.74 -14.74 4.59
CA SER A 46 -6.58 -15.93 4.56
C SER A 46 -6.15 -16.89 3.44
N LEU A 47 -6.30 -18.18 3.69
CA LEU A 47 -6.00 -19.25 2.74
C LEU A 47 -7.25 -20.11 2.57
N ARG A 48 -7.72 -20.27 1.34
CA ARG A 48 -8.88 -21.11 1.02
C ARG A 48 -8.53 -22.10 -0.09
N ARG A 49 -8.82 -23.38 0.13
CA ARG A 49 -8.66 -24.42 -0.90
C ARG A 49 -9.66 -24.15 -2.03
N LYS A 50 -9.21 -24.24 -3.29
CA LYS A 50 -10.06 -24.05 -4.47
C LYS A 50 -10.32 -25.37 -5.18
N LEU A 51 -9.32 -25.93 -5.87
CA LEU A 51 -9.47 -27.18 -6.63
C LEU A 51 -8.22 -28.06 -6.45
N GLY A 52 -8.43 -29.28 -5.93
CA GLY A 52 -7.34 -30.21 -5.61
C GLY A 52 -6.30 -29.56 -4.67
N PRO A 53 -5.00 -29.60 -5.02
CA PRO A 53 -3.92 -29.01 -4.21
C PRO A 53 -3.81 -27.48 -4.36
N ARG A 54 -4.65 -26.82 -5.16
CA ARG A 54 -4.58 -25.37 -5.37
C ARG A 54 -5.28 -24.61 -4.25
N PHE A 55 -4.57 -23.61 -3.73
CA PHE A 55 -5.08 -22.68 -2.73
C PHE A 55 -5.13 -21.26 -3.29
N LEU A 56 -6.16 -20.52 -2.92
CA LEU A 56 -6.20 -19.07 -3.06
C LEU A 56 -5.76 -18.46 -1.74
N LYS A 57 -4.71 -17.63 -1.78
CA LYS A 57 -4.29 -16.80 -0.65
C LYS A 57 -4.76 -15.37 -0.91
N THR A 58 -5.54 -14.83 0.02
CA THR A 58 -5.96 -13.43 0.01
C THR A 58 -5.20 -12.72 1.12
N VAL A 59 -4.47 -11.66 0.78
CA VAL A 59 -3.70 -10.85 1.73
C VAL A 59 -4.26 -9.43 1.68
N PRO A 60 -5.11 -9.03 2.65
CA PRO A 60 -5.66 -7.69 2.67
C PRO A 60 -4.60 -6.70 3.18
N PHE A 61 -4.55 -5.51 2.59
CA PHE A 61 -3.69 -4.42 3.01
C PHE A 61 -4.52 -3.18 3.33
N ILE A 62 -4.07 -2.39 4.31
CA ILE A 62 -4.56 -1.03 4.55
C ILE A 62 -3.47 -0.08 4.08
N ILE A 63 -3.87 0.90 3.26
CA ILE A 63 -3.01 2.00 2.85
C ILE A 63 -3.66 3.27 3.38
N ARG A 64 -2.95 3.95 4.28
CA ARG A 64 -3.42 5.21 4.88
C ARG A 64 -2.59 6.35 4.34
N TYR A 65 -3.25 7.46 4.06
CA TYR A 65 -2.63 8.71 3.66
C TYR A 65 -2.88 9.77 4.74
N TRP A 66 -1.85 10.54 5.05
CA TRP A 66 -1.96 11.76 5.85
C TRP A 66 -1.66 12.96 4.95
N PRO A 67 -2.61 13.91 4.83
CA PRO A 67 -2.57 14.98 3.86
C PRO A 67 -1.52 16.04 4.19
N LYS A 68 -1.18 16.85 3.19
CA LYS A 68 -0.24 17.98 3.33
C LYS A 68 -0.93 19.31 3.58
N SER A 69 -2.22 19.41 3.26
CA SER A 69 -3.00 20.64 3.31
C SER A 69 -4.16 20.54 4.31
N ASP A 70 -4.65 21.71 4.73
CA ASP A 70 -5.84 21.83 5.59
C ASP A 70 -7.13 21.36 4.89
N ASN A 71 -7.12 21.25 3.56
CA ASN A 71 -8.21 20.64 2.79
C ASN A 71 -8.08 19.10 2.77
N CYS A 72 -7.99 18.51 3.97
CA CYS A 72 -7.74 17.09 4.18
C CYS A 72 -8.72 16.19 3.40
N HIS A 73 -9.98 16.61 3.30
CA HIS A 73 -11.01 15.82 2.62
C HIS A 73 -10.83 15.83 1.10
N GLY A 74 -10.68 17.01 0.47
CA GLY A 74 -10.52 17.10 -0.98
C GLY A 74 -9.25 16.39 -1.45
N GLU A 75 -8.13 16.69 -0.79
CA GLU A 75 -6.85 16.04 -1.07
C GLU A 75 -6.91 14.52 -0.82
N GLY A 76 -7.57 14.09 0.25
CA GLY A 76 -7.75 12.67 0.55
C GLY A 76 -8.58 11.93 -0.51
N MET A 77 -9.60 12.56 -1.09
CA MET A 77 -10.39 11.97 -2.18
C MET A 77 -9.56 11.84 -3.46
N GLU A 78 -8.78 12.87 -3.82
CA GLU A 78 -7.88 12.83 -4.98
C GLU A 78 -6.87 11.69 -4.85
N VAL A 79 -6.19 11.59 -3.70
CA VAL A 79 -5.23 10.50 -3.44
C VAL A 79 -5.91 9.14 -3.44
N LEU A 80 -7.14 9.02 -2.92
CA LEU A 80 -7.87 7.76 -2.93
C LEU A 80 -8.14 7.27 -4.37
N GLU A 81 -8.60 8.15 -5.25
CA GLU A 81 -8.87 7.82 -6.66
C GLU A 81 -7.58 7.41 -7.40
N GLU A 82 -6.49 8.15 -7.15
CA GLU A 82 -5.16 7.83 -7.71
C GLU A 82 -4.67 6.46 -7.24
N LEU A 83 -4.73 6.17 -5.93
CA LEU A 83 -4.30 4.90 -5.36
C LEU A 83 -5.10 3.70 -5.91
N GLN A 84 -6.40 3.86 -6.16
CA GLN A 84 -7.23 2.78 -6.73
C GLN A 84 -6.77 2.35 -8.12
N TYR A 85 -6.32 3.31 -8.95
CA TYR A 85 -5.77 3.01 -10.26
C TYR A 85 -4.33 2.51 -10.14
N LEU A 86 -3.51 3.21 -9.35
CA LEU A 86 -2.09 2.96 -9.18
C LEU A 86 -1.81 1.56 -8.63
N LEU A 87 -2.63 1.08 -7.69
CA LEU A 87 -2.40 -0.18 -6.98
C LEU A 87 -3.31 -1.30 -7.45
N ARG A 88 -3.95 -1.14 -8.61
CA ARG A 88 -4.73 -2.21 -9.25
C ARG A 88 -3.89 -3.46 -9.45
N ASP A 89 -2.68 -3.27 -9.98
CA ASP A 89 -1.68 -4.32 -10.17
C ASP A 89 -0.38 -3.86 -9.52
N ILE A 90 0.28 -4.76 -8.79
CA ILE A 90 1.64 -4.52 -8.29
C ILE A 90 2.61 -5.50 -8.93
N GLU A 91 3.82 -5.05 -9.21
CA GLU A 91 4.87 -5.96 -9.69
C GLU A 91 5.69 -6.49 -8.51
N VAL A 92 5.82 -7.81 -8.43
CA VAL A 92 6.55 -8.56 -7.41
C VAL A 92 7.39 -9.64 -8.10
N ASP A 93 8.72 -9.61 -7.90
CA ASP A 93 9.67 -10.55 -8.53
C ASP A 93 9.54 -10.64 -10.07
N GLY A 94 9.15 -9.54 -10.73
CA GLY A 94 8.92 -9.50 -12.19
C GLY A 94 7.56 -10.01 -12.66
N PHE A 95 6.66 -10.37 -11.73
CA PHE A 95 5.28 -10.75 -12.03
C PHE A 95 4.31 -9.67 -11.59
N LYS A 96 3.29 -9.38 -12.42
CA LYS A 96 2.15 -8.56 -11.99
C LYS A 96 1.16 -9.42 -11.19
N LEU A 97 0.81 -8.96 -10.00
CA LEU A 97 -0.19 -9.53 -9.10
C LEU A 97 -1.49 -8.76 -9.17
#